data_AF-A0A0T2QI40-F1
#
_entry.id   AF-A0A0T2QI40-F1
#
_cell.length_a   1.000
_cell.length_b   1.000
_cell.length_c   1.000
_cell.angle_alpha   90.00
_cell.angle_beta   90.00
_cell.angle_gamma   90.00
#
_symmetry.space_group_name_H-M   'P 1'
#
loop_
_entity.id
_entity.type
_entity.pdbx_description
1 polymer ?
#
loop_
_entity_poly.entity_id
_entity_poly.type
_entity_poly.pdbx_seq_one_letter_code
_entity_poly.pdbx_strand_id
1 'polypeptide(L)'
;MALEARVGELSRDARFRPAAYAVTEIPPVELPLNTRGEIYLQGGYVGGEGATAFVDGLVRVQRTLRGLDEAGFSVGAGAWGGTQKGAARLDLGPTATQAFRLGKTRARLSVDYRFRLSGEAEPKSGPALTLSAGF
;
A
#
# COMPACT_ATOMS: atom_id res chain seq x y z
N MET A 1 7.25 -14.84 -1.93
CA MET A 1 6.47 -15.32 -0.76
C MET A 1 7.22 -14.92 0.50
N ALA A 2 6.53 -14.44 1.54
CA ALA A 2 7.16 -14.00 2.78
C ALA A 2 6.46 -14.66 3.98
N LEU A 3 7.25 -15.00 5.01
CA LEU A 3 6.75 -15.50 6.29
C LEU A 3 7.07 -14.43 7.35
N GLU A 4 6.05 -13.94 8.05
CA GLU A 4 6.19 -12.87 9.05
C GLU A 4 5.50 -13.29 10.34
N ALA A 5 6.21 -13.23 11.47
CA ALA A 5 5.62 -13.40 12.79
C ALA A 5 5.38 -12.03 13.42
N ARG A 6 4.16 -11.75 13.87
CA ARG A 6 3.81 -10.51 14.58
C ARG A 6 3.62 -10.77 16.07
N VAL A 7 4.31 -10.00 16.90
CA VAL A 7 4.10 -9.93 18.35
C VAL A 7 3.63 -8.52 18.67
N GLY A 8 2.47 -8.38 19.31
CA GLY A 8 1.91 -7.08 19.71
C GLY A 8 1.66 -7.04 21.21
N GLU A 9 2.12 -5.98 21.88
CA GLU A 9 1.79 -5.67 23.28
C GLU A 9 0.64 -4.65 23.31
N LEU A 10 -0.58 -5.14 23.53
CA LEU A 10 -1.69 -4.31 24.00
C LEU A 10 -2.31 -5.07 25.19
N SER A 11 -2.05 -4.59 26.41
CA SER A 11 -2.37 -5.21 27.72
C SER A 11 -1.46 -6.39 28.12
N ARG A 12 -1.39 -6.68 29.43
CA ARG A 12 -0.41 -7.54 30.15
C ARG A 12 -0.20 -8.99 29.65
N ASP A 13 -0.82 -9.39 28.52
CA ASP A 13 -0.71 -10.71 27.91
C ASP A 13 -0.21 -10.60 26.47
N ALA A 14 1.09 -10.86 26.24
CA ALA A 14 1.63 -10.99 24.89
C ALA A 14 1.02 -12.24 24.22
N ARG A 15 0.14 -12.04 23.22
CA ARG A 15 -0.52 -13.12 22.49
C ARG A 15 0.21 -13.41 21.19
N PHE A 16 0.62 -14.67 21.01
CA PHE A 16 1.24 -15.14 19.78
C PHE A 16 0.21 -15.27 18.64
N ARG A 17 0.49 -14.63 17.49
CA ARG A 17 -0.35 -14.68 16.29
C ARG A 17 0.51 -14.91 15.04
N PRO A 18 0.65 -16.18 14.58
CA PRO A 18 1.43 -16.46 13.37
C PRO A 18 0.72 -15.91 12.14
N ALA A 19 1.46 -15.41 11.15
CA ALA A 19 0.89 -14.97 9.88
C ALA A 19 1.71 -15.49 8.69
N ALA A 20 1.04 -15.77 7.59
CA ALA A 20 1.66 -16.10 6.32
C ALA A 20 0.95 -15.34 5.20
N TYR A 21 1.70 -14.78 4.26
CA TYR A 21 1.13 -14.04 3.14
C TYR A 21 2.00 -14.11 1.88
N ALA A 22 1.35 -13.83 0.75
CA ALA A 22 2.00 -13.65 -0.53
C ALA A 22 1.70 -12.24 -1.05
N VAL A 23 2.63 -11.70 -1.83
CA VAL A 23 2.48 -10.43 -2.53
C VAL A 23 2.69 -10.63 -4.01
N THR A 24 2.09 -9.77 -4.82
CA THR A 24 2.37 -9.70 -6.25
C THR A 24 3.61 -8.86 -6.51
N GLU A 25 4.50 -9.35 -7.36
CA GLU A 25 5.69 -8.62 -7.83
C GLU A 25 5.48 -8.13 -9.27
N ILE A 26 4.39 -7.39 -9.50
CA ILE A 26 4.05 -6.87 -10.83
C ILE A 26 4.86 -5.59 -11.06
N PRO A 27 5.73 -5.53 -12.10
CA PRO A 27 6.45 -4.31 -12.40
C PRO A 27 5.50 -3.23 -12.91
N PRO A 28 5.82 -1.93 -12.71
CA PRO A 28 5.04 -0.86 -13.30
C PRO A 28 4.99 -0.96 -14.84
N VAL A 29 3.83 -0.66 -15.41
CA VAL A 29 3.57 -0.75 -16.86
C VAL A 29 3.45 0.65 -17.45
N GLU A 30 4.13 0.91 -18.56
CA GLU A 30 3.96 2.14 -19.32
C GLU A 30 2.60 2.15 -20.03
N LEU A 31 1.88 3.26 -19.90
CA LEU A 31 0.56 3.49 -20.46
C LEU A 31 0.60 4.70 -21.41
N PRO A 32 -0.42 4.87 -22.28
CA PRO A 32 -0.53 6.06 -23.12
C PRO A 32 -0.48 7.38 -22.32
N LEU A 33 -0.27 8.49 -23.03
CA LEU A 33 -0.26 9.85 -22.44
C LEU A 33 0.88 10.11 -21.43
N ASN A 34 1.99 9.37 -21.54
CA ASN A 34 3.13 9.45 -20.61
C ASN A 34 2.71 9.12 -19.17
N THR A 35 1.88 8.09 -19.01
CA THR A 35 1.44 7.63 -17.70
C THR A 35 2.00 6.23 -17.42
N ARG A 36 2.09 5.88 -16.16
CA ARG A 36 2.58 4.59 -15.67
C ARG A 36 1.57 4.02 -14.70
N GLY A 37 1.19 2.76 -14.92
CA GLY A 37 0.32 1.99 -14.04
C GLY A 37 1.14 1.15 -13.06
N GLU A 38 0.68 1.05 -11.81
CA GLU A 38 1.25 0.16 -10.80
C GLU A 38 0.12 -0.57 -10.09
N ILE A 39 0.34 -1.87 -9.84
CA ILE A 39 -0.59 -2.76 -9.15
C ILE A 39 0.18 -3.49 -8.07
N TYR A 40 -0.39 -3.52 -6.87
CA TYR A 40 0.11 -4.34 -5.77
C TYR A 40 -1.07 -5.02 -5.10
N LEU A 41 -0.92 -6.31 -4.85
CA LEU A 41 -1.89 -7.14 -4.14
C LEU A 41 -1.13 -7.98 -3.12
N GLN A 42 -1.73 -8.14 -1.95
CA GLN A 42 -1.27 -9.02 -0.89
C GLN A 42 -2.44 -9.84 -0.37
N GLY A 43 -2.20 -11.10 -0.08
CA GLY A 43 -3.20 -11.97 0.56
C GLY A 43 -2.55 -12.92 1.53
N GLY A 44 -3.22 -13.20 2.64
CA GLY A 44 -2.65 -14.04 3.68
C GLY A 44 -3.65 -14.51 4.72
N TYR A 45 -3.10 -15.16 5.74
CA TYR A 45 -3.85 -15.70 6.86
C TYR A 45 -3.11 -15.41 8.17
N VAL A 46 -3.85 -14.94 9.16
CA VAL A 46 -3.39 -14.76 10.54
C VAL A 46 -4.03 -15.86 11.39
N GLY A 47 -3.21 -16.68 12.04
CA GLY A 47 -3.62 -17.73 12.96
C GLY A 47 -3.73 -17.28 14.42
N GLY A 48 -4.09 -18.21 15.29
CA GLY A 48 -4.36 -17.95 16.72
C GLY A 48 -5.83 -17.62 17.00
N GLU A 49 -6.11 -17.08 18.18
CA GLU A 49 -7.47 -16.69 18.57
C GLU A 49 -7.98 -15.54 17.68
N GLY A 50 -9.17 -15.68 17.11
CA GLY A 50 -9.67 -14.74 16.11
C GLY A 50 -8.93 -14.83 14.77
N ALA A 51 -8.52 -16.04 14.37
CA ALA A 51 -7.90 -16.29 13.08
C ALA A 51 -8.74 -15.79 11.91
N THR A 52 -8.07 -15.27 10.89
CA THR A 52 -8.73 -14.62 9.75
C THR A 52 -7.83 -14.61 8.52
N ALA A 53 -8.44 -14.83 7.36
CA ALA A 53 -7.84 -14.47 6.09
C ALA A 53 -7.89 -12.95 5.91
N PHE A 54 -6.96 -12.42 5.13
CA PHE A 54 -7.00 -11.03 4.69
C PHE A 54 -6.54 -10.91 3.25
N VAL A 55 -6.99 -9.86 2.59
CA VAL A 55 -6.48 -9.40 1.30
C VAL A 55 -6.37 -7.88 1.37
N ASP A 56 -5.33 -7.32 0.77
CA ASP A 56 -5.10 -5.89 0.65
C ASP A 56 -4.48 -5.60 -0.71
N GLY A 57 -4.67 -4.39 -1.21
CA GLY A 57 -4.19 -4.03 -2.52
C GLY A 57 -4.35 -2.58 -2.88
N LEU A 58 -3.61 -2.20 -3.93
CA LEU A 58 -3.74 -0.92 -4.57
C LEU A 58 -3.55 -1.04 -6.08
N VAL A 59 -4.13 -0.07 -6.77
CA VAL A 59 -3.86 0.23 -8.17
C VAL A 59 -3.65 1.72 -8.27
N ARG A 60 -2.64 2.17 -9.00
CA ARG A 60 -2.44 3.60 -9.29
C ARG A 60 -2.01 3.83 -10.71
N VAL A 61 -2.38 5.00 -11.22
CA VAL A 61 -1.93 5.52 -12.51
C VAL A 61 -1.35 6.90 -12.25
N GLN A 62 -0.10 7.10 -12.65
CA GLN A 62 0.64 8.33 -12.39
C GLN A 62 1.32 8.84 -13.66
N ARG A 63 1.47 10.16 -13.73
CA ARG A 63 2.24 10.87 -14.76
C ARG A 63 3.45 11.53 -14.10
N THR A 64 4.62 11.33 -14.68
CA THR A 64 5.80 12.12 -14.31
C THR A 64 5.65 13.52 -14.91
N LEU A 65 5.86 14.54 -14.08
CA LEU A 65 5.72 15.94 -14.52
C LEU A 65 6.97 16.37 -15.29
N ARG A 66 6.75 16.96 -16.48
CA ARG A 66 7.82 17.45 -17.35
C ARG A 66 8.74 18.41 -16.59
N GLY A 67 10.05 18.20 -16.71
CA GLY A 67 11.07 18.99 -16.00
C GLY A 67 11.36 18.52 -14.57
N LEU A 68 10.62 17.53 -14.07
CA LEU A 68 10.88 16.83 -12.81
C LEU A 68 11.16 15.33 -13.05
N ASP A 69 11.46 14.93 -14.29
CA ASP A 69 11.76 13.54 -14.65
C ASP A 69 13.03 13.06 -13.93
N GLU A 70 14.06 13.90 -13.87
CA GLU A 70 15.28 13.65 -13.07
C GLU A 70 15.01 13.69 -11.57
N ALA A 71 14.09 14.55 -11.15
CA ALA A 71 13.66 14.62 -9.77
C ALA A 71 12.86 13.38 -9.36
N GLY A 72 12.20 12.67 -10.29
CA GLY A 72 11.38 11.49 -9.97
C GLY A 72 10.03 11.82 -9.34
N PHE A 73 9.50 13.01 -9.59
CA PHE A 73 8.20 13.45 -9.07
C PHE A 73 7.06 13.05 -10.02
N SER A 74 6.01 12.43 -9.48
CA SER A 74 4.86 11.96 -10.24
C SER A 74 3.56 12.23 -9.50
N VAL A 75 2.49 12.51 -10.25
CA VAL A 75 1.14 12.76 -9.71
C VAL A 75 0.12 11.92 -10.45
N GLY A 76 -0.99 11.61 -9.80
CA GLY A 76 -2.06 10.84 -10.43
C GLY A 76 -3.16 10.48 -9.46
N ALA A 77 -3.76 9.32 -9.67
CA ALA A 77 -4.83 8.80 -8.82
C ALA A 77 -4.60 7.31 -8.53
N GLY A 78 -5.16 6.86 -7.41
CA GLY A 78 -5.14 5.47 -7.01
C GLY A 78 -6.45 5.01 -6.41
N ALA A 79 -6.56 3.69 -6.31
CA ALA A 79 -7.56 2.99 -5.53
C ALA A 79 -6.84 2.05 -4.56
N TRP A 80 -7.38 1.94 -3.35
CA TRP A 80 -6.86 1.09 -2.29
C TRP A 80 -8.00 0.27 -1.73
N GLY A 81 -7.79 -1.00 -1.47
CA GLY A 81 -8.84 -1.84 -0.96
C GLY A 81 -8.31 -3.03 -0.20
N GLY A 82 -8.97 -3.35 0.89
CA GLY A 82 -8.63 -4.51 1.70
C GLY A 82 -9.82 -5.04 2.48
N THR A 83 -9.76 -6.32 2.81
CA THR A 83 -10.73 -6.95 3.69
C THR A 83 -10.08 -7.98 4.58
N GLN A 84 -10.58 -8.04 5.81
CA GLN A 84 -10.28 -9.00 6.85
C GLN A 84 -11.58 -9.28 7.62
N LYS A 85 -11.71 -10.39 8.34
CA LYS A 85 -12.93 -10.72 9.09
C LYS A 85 -13.43 -9.53 9.93
N GLY A 86 -14.63 -9.05 9.59
CA GLY A 86 -15.29 -7.93 10.28
C GLY A 86 -14.87 -6.52 9.83
N ALA A 87 -13.93 -6.39 8.89
CA ALA A 87 -13.48 -5.10 8.36
C ALA A 87 -13.23 -5.18 6.86
N ALA A 88 -13.88 -4.31 6.09
CA ALA A 88 -13.60 -4.12 4.68
C ALA A 88 -13.54 -2.63 4.39
N ARG A 89 -12.72 -2.25 3.42
CA ARG A 89 -12.58 -0.85 3.02
C ARG A 89 -12.17 -0.75 1.56
N LEU A 90 -12.73 0.24 0.87
CA LEU A 90 -12.31 0.66 -0.45
C LEU A 90 -12.20 2.19 -0.48
N ASP A 91 -11.06 2.68 -0.90
CA ASP A 91 -10.76 4.10 -1.08
C ASP A 91 -10.36 4.41 -2.52
N LEU A 92 -10.60 5.65 -2.96
CA LEU A 92 -9.96 6.25 -4.13
C LEU A 92 -9.36 7.60 -3.78
N GLY A 93 -8.50 8.13 -4.64
CA GLY A 93 -8.15 9.54 -4.57
C GLY A 93 -6.82 9.91 -5.23
N PRO A 94 -6.42 11.18 -5.13
CA PRO A 94 -5.19 11.66 -5.70
C PRO A 94 -3.98 11.11 -4.96
N THR A 95 -2.88 10.93 -5.70
CA THR A 95 -1.58 10.53 -5.18
C THR A 95 -0.48 11.39 -5.79
N ALA A 96 0.47 11.80 -4.96
CA ALA A 96 1.73 12.39 -5.36
C ALA A 96 2.88 11.51 -4.87
N THR A 97 3.91 11.34 -5.67
CA THR A 97 5.02 10.45 -5.35
C THR A 97 6.34 11.08 -5.74
N GLN A 98 7.32 10.93 -4.85
CA GLN A 98 8.67 11.41 -5.01
C GLN A 98 9.62 10.23 -4.87
N ALA A 99 10.26 9.83 -5.96
CA ALA A 99 11.32 8.83 -5.94
C ALA A 99 12.69 9.50 -5.76
N PHE A 100 13.56 8.93 -4.93
CA PHE A 100 14.91 9.46 -4.71
C PHE A 100 15.90 8.34 -4.40
N ARG A 101 17.19 8.64 -4.46
CA ARG A 101 18.25 7.71 -4.05
C ARG A 101 18.67 8.00 -2.61
N LEU A 102 18.78 6.95 -1.80
CA LEU A 102 19.37 7.00 -0.47
C LEU A 102 20.62 6.11 -0.48
N GLY A 103 21.76 6.71 -0.80
CA GLY A 103 22.99 5.97 -1.09
C GLY A 103 22.82 5.06 -2.30
N LYS A 104 22.94 3.74 -2.09
CA LYS A 104 22.77 2.72 -3.15
C LYS A 104 21.32 2.26 -3.32
N THR A 105 20.44 2.59 -2.37
CA THR A 105 19.05 2.12 -2.32
C THR A 105 18.13 3.13 -2.97
N ARG A 106 17.07 2.66 -3.65
CA ARG A 106 16.02 3.55 -4.14
C ARG A 106 14.92 3.67 -3.09
N ALA A 107 14.54 4.90 -2.78
CA ALA A 107 13.47 5.23 -1.86
C ALA A 107 12.34 5.95 -2.59
N ARG A 108 11.15 5.89 -2.02
CA ARG A 108 9.94 6.50 -2.54
C ARG A 108 9.09 7.02 -1.38
N LEU A 109 8.72 8.29 -1.47
CA LEU A 109 7.71 8.90 -0.63
C LEU A 109 6.43 9.07 -1.45
N SER A 110 5.29 8.65 -0.90
CA SER A 110 3.97 8.86 -1.50
C SER A 110 3.06 9.58 -0.51
N VAL A 111 2.37 10.60 -1.00
CA VAL A 111 1.33 11.34 -0.28
C VAL A 111 0.02 11.11 -1.02
N ASP A 112 -0.94 10.49 -0.34
CA ASP A 112 -2.26 10.18 -0.89
C ASP A 112 -3.32 10.94 -0.09
N TYR A 113 -4.41 11.32 -0.74
CA TYR A 113 -5.64 11.66 -0.03
C TYR A 113 -6.70 10.62 -0.38
N ARG A 114 -7.10 9.82 0.62
CA ARG A 114 -7.97 8.66 0.42
C ARG A 114 -9.40 9.01 0.80
N PHE A 115 -10.27 9.05 -0.21
CA PHE A 115 -11.71 9.16 -0.06
C PHE A 115 -12.29 7.76 0.07
N ARG A 116 -12.91 7.45 1.21
CA ARG A 116 -13.57 6.16 1.42
C ARG A 116 -14.85 6.07 0.63
N LEU A 117 -14.91 5.10 -0.28
CA LEU A 117 -16.09 4.77 -1.07
C LEU A 117 -17.01 3.78 -0.37
N SER A 118 -16.42 2.79 0.30
CA SER A 118 -17.18 1.70 0.93
C SER A 118 -16.42 1.14 2.13
N GLY A 119 -17.18 0.52 3.02
CA GLY A 119 -16.69 -0.05 4.27
C GLY A 119 -16.76 0.92 5.45
N GLU A 120 -16.76 0.36 6.65
CA GLU A 120 -16.91 1.10 7.90
C GLU A 120 -15.60 1.21 8.70
N ALA A 121 -14.50 0.65 8.18
CA ALA A 121 -13.20 0.75 8.86
C ALA A 121 -12.75 2.21 8.96
N GLU A 122 -12.41 2.64 10.18
CA GLU A 122 -11.79 3.95 10.46
C GLU A 122 -10.34 3.99 9.94
N PRO A 123 -9.78 5.18 9.67
CA PRO A 123 -10.43 6.50 9.65
C PRO A 123 -11.33 6.71 8.43
N LYS A 124 -12.34 7.59 8.47
CA LYS A 124 -13.23 7.88 7.31
C LYS A 124 -12.49 8.22 6.00
N SER A 125 -12.11 9.47 5.79
CA SER A 125 -11.31 9.91 4.63
C SER A 125 -10.19 10.79 5.15
N GLY A 126 -9.02 10.73 4.52
CA GLY A 126 -7.89 11.52 5.00
C GLY A 126 -6.58 11.30 4.27
N PRO A 127 -5.55 12.05 4.68
CA PRO A 127 -4.22 11.92 4.11
C PRO A 127 -3.55 10.63 4.57
N ALA A 128 -2.79 10.01 3.68
CA ALA A 128 -1.89 8.91 3.99
C ALA A 128 -0.49 9.26 3.47
N LEU A 129 0.53 8.95 4.27
CA LEU A 129 1.93 9.09 3.91
C LEU A 129 2.58 7.72 3.92
N THR A 130 3.20 7.33 2.81
CA THR A 130 3.93 6.07 2.69
C THR A 130 5.37 6.34 2.32
N LEU A 131 6.31 5.83 3.11
CA LEU A 131 7.74 5.81 2.78
C LEU A 131 8.16 4.36 2.55
N SER A 132 8.72 4.08 1.38
CA SER A 132 9.31 2.79 1.08
C SER A 132 10.74 2.94 0.60
N ALA A 133 11.56 1.94 0.89
CA ALA A 133 12.92 1.80 0.39
C ALA A 133 13.13 0.35 -0.03
N GLY A 134 13.66 0.14 -1.24
CA GLY A 134 13.88 -1.17 -1.83
C GLY A 134 15.31 -1.31 -2.34
N PHE A 135 15.90 -2.47 -2.06
CA PHE A 135 17.27 -2.90 -2.33
C PHE A 135 17.43 -3.46 -3.75
#